data_AF-A0A8R1EIF0-F1
#
_entry.id   AF-A0A8R1EIF0-F1
#
_cell.length_a   1.000
_cell.length_b   1.000
_cell.length_c   1.000
_cell.angle_alpha   90.00
_cell.angle_beta   90.00
_cell.angle_gamma   90.00
#
_symmetry.space_group_name_H-M   'P 1'
#
loop_
_entity.id
_entity.type
_entity.pdbx_description
1 polymer ?
#
loop_
_entity_poly.entity_id
_entity_poly.type
_entity_poly.pdbx_seq_one_letter_code
_entity_poly.pdbx_strand_id
1 'polypeptide(L)'
;MSEVGYGNVGGLGGYGGFTSIGAILVLFILLVIISKAFLKDVSTQFGNFPIKDRFSPESLPVLSKAYGITYYGPHVSMNRFDDQLVLSAMRKVKLPQRDDVYIYVESGFHLAQDILGYNQYKGDLSHLILDGEGNIVYSEIPEAMKVGENFSSLSKGAASDGIARDYHWFRQDSTQNWSVVSVISQAKYQQEKNQWLLQILLVALFFL
;
A
#
# COMPACT_ATOMS: atom_id res chain seq x y z
N MET A 1 -42.09 -31.17 11.64
CA MET A 1 -41.62 -29.90 11.07
C MET A 1 -40.12 -29.84 11.34
N SER A 2 -39.35 -29.94 10.27
CA SER A 2 -37.89 -30.14 10.26
C SER A 2 -37.18 -28.79 10.08
N GLU A 3 -36.38 -28.38 11.06
CA GLU A 3 -35.33 -27.38 10.84
C GLU A 3 -34.06 -28.13 10.42
N VAL A 4 -33.66 -27.92 9.16
CA VAL A 4 -32.40 -28.42 8.63
C VAL A 4 -31.44 -27.24 8.65
N GLY A 5 -30.47 -27.28 9.56
CA GLY A 5 -29.39 -26.30 9.62
C GLY A 5 -28.51 -26.41 8.37
N TYR A 6 -28.38 -25.31 7.64
CA TYR A 6 -27.40 -25.22 6.57
C TYR A 6 -26.01 -25.04 7.18
N GLY A 7 -25.24 -26.12 7.07
CA GLY A 7 -23.85 -26.18 7.46
C GLY A 7 -22.99 -25.18 6.69
N ASN A 8 -22.10 -24.56 7.45
CA ASN A 8 -20.94 -23.82 7.01
C ASN A 8 -20.04 -24.75 6.17
N VAL A 9 -19.92 -24.50 4.86
CA VAL A 9 -19.07 -25.29 3.97
C VAL A 9 -17.98 -24.39 3.38
N GLY A 10 -16.73 -24.69 3.75
CA GLY A 10 -15.60 -24.58 2.84
C GLY A 10 -14.88 -23.24 2.78
N GLY A 11 -14.25 -22.83 3.89
CA GLY A 11 -13.04 -22.00 3.83
C GLY A 11 -11.89 -22.83 3.25
N LEU A 12 -11.76 -22.86 1.93
CA LEU A 12 -10.63 -23.42 1.20
C LEU A 12 -9.98 -22.29 0.40
N GLY A 13 -8.89 -21.76 0.95
CA GLY A 13 -8.12 -20.68 0.33
C GLY A 13 -7.10 -20.06 1.26
N GLY A 14 -6.45 -20.86 2.10
CA GLY A 14 -5.28 -20.41 2.86
C GLY A 14 -4.10 -20.23 1.93
N TYR A 15 -3.99 -19.05 1.30
CA TYR A 15 -2.75 -18.66 0.64
C TYR A 15 -1.66 -18.45 1.68
N GLY A 16 -0.49 -18.99 1.35
CA GLY A 16 0.68 -19.12 2.20
C GLY A 16 1.20 -17.78 2.74
N GLY A 17 1.91 -17.91 3.85
CA GLY A 17 2.28 -16.80 4.71
C GLY A 17 3.10 -15.70 4.04
N PHE A 18 2.73 -14.47 4.38
CA PHE A 18 3.55 -13.28 4.17
C PHE A 18 3.74 -12.58 5.52
N THR A 19 4.50 -13.21 6.43
CA THR A 19 4.82 -12.65 7.75
C THR A 19 5.81 -11.48 7.69
N SER A 20 6.17 -10.96 6.51
CA SER A 20 7.28 -10.02 6.39
C SER A 20 7.21 -9.08 5.18
N ILE A 21 6.02 -8.68 4.71
CA ILE A 21 5.93 -7.59 3.73
C ILE A 21 6.64 -6.33 4.27
N GLY A 22 6.41 -6.00 5.54
CA GLY A 22 7.06 -4.88 6.22
C GLY A 22 8.59 -5.03 6.31
N ALA A 23 9.10 -6.24 6.62
CA ALA A 23 10.54 -6.43 6.73
C ALA A 23 11.25 -6.53 5.38
N ILE A 24 10.57 -6.97 4.31
CA ILE A 24 11.11 -6.93 2.95
C ILE A 24 11.20 -5.48 2.45
N LEU A 25 10.17 -4.66 2.70
CA LEU A 25 10.17 -3.24 2.34
C LEU A 25 11.25 -2.47 3.11
N VAL A 26 11.43 -2.76 4.40
CA VAL A 26 12.50 -2.19 5.24
C VAL A 26 13.87 -2.67 4.80
N LEU A 27 14.04 -3.96 4.46
CA LEU A 27 15.32 -4.48 3.98
C LEU A 27 15.69 -3.84 2.64
N PHE A 28 14.71 -3.60 1.76
CA PHE A 28 14.91 -2.93 0.48
C PHE A 28 15.19 -1.44 0.65
N ILE A 29 14.44 -0.74 1.50
CA ILE A 29 14.70 0.67 1.84
C ILE A 29 16.07 0.80 2.52
N LEU A 30 16.46 -0.09 3.43
CA LEU A 30 17.79 -0.11 4.06
C LEU A 30 18.91 -0.39 3.04
N LEU A 31 18.71 -1.30 2.09
CA LEU A 31 19.66 -1.58 1.00
C LEU A 31 19.85 -0.37 0.08
N VAL A 32 18.77 0.35 -0.21
CA VAL A 32 18.79 1.56 -1.06
C VAL A 32 19.37 2.76 -0.31
N ILE A 33 19.18 2.88 1.01
CA ILE A 33 19.71 3.95 1.87
C ILE A 33 21.25 3.98 1.90
N ILE A 34 21.94 2.85 1.67
CA ILE A 34 23.41 2.83 1.65
C ILE A 34 23.98 3.59 0.44
N SER A 35 23.19 3.84 -0.62
CA SER A 35 23.69 4.44 -1.85
C SER A 35 23.46 5.95 -2.04
N LYS A 36 22.61 6.64 -1.26
CA LYS A 36 22.23 8.03 -1.58
C LYS A 36 22.02 8.93 -0.33
N ALA A 37 22.86 9.96 -0.17
CA ALA A 37 22.78 11.05 0.84
C ALA A 37 23.09 12.39 0.12
N PHE A 38 22.53 13.59 0.41
CA PHE A 38 22.66 14.48 1.59
C PHE A 38 21.80 15.77 1.40
N LEU A 39 21.30 16.49 2.43
CA LEU A 39 20.77 17.88 2.31
C LEU A 39 21.11 18.81 3.51
N LYS A 40 21.31 20.12 3.25
CA LYS A 40 21.41 21.24 4.22
C LYS A 40 20.54 22.43 3.75
N ASP A 41 19.88 23.12 4.68
CA ASP A 41 19.26 24.47 4.61
C ASP A 41 18.51 24.86 3.32
N VAL A 42 17.20 24.56 3.18
CA VAL A 42 16.20 25.14 2.22
C VAL A 42 16.66 25.31 0.75
N SER A 43 17.87 24.85 0.44
CA SER A 43 18.66 25.02 -0.77
C SER A 43 19.42 23.72 -0.89
N THR A 44 18.91 22.87 -1.78
CA THR A 44 19.42 21.53 -2.04
C THR A 44 20.93 21.57 -2.29
N GLN A 45 21.75 21.10 -1.34
CA GLN A 45 23.21 21.14 -1.53
C GLN A 45 23.71 20.03 -2.44
N PHE A 46 23.15 18.82 -2.32
CA PHE A 46 23.59 17.64 -3.09
C PHE A 46 22.42 16.70 -3.36
N GLY A 47 21.81 16.83 -4.53
CA GLY A 47 20.88 15.83 -5.07
C GLY A 47 21.59 14.97 -6.09
N ASN A 48 21.29 13.67 -6.12
CA ASN A 48 21.66 12.85 -7.29
C ASN A 48 20.92 13.31 -8.56
N PHE A 49 19.83 14.05 -8.39
CA PHE A 49 19.03 14.65 -9.46
C PHE A 49 18.60 16.07 -9.05
N PRO A 50 18.33 16.94 -10.02
CA PRO A 50 17.74 18.25 -9.73
C PRO A 50 16.38 18.08 -9.04
N ILE A 51 16.12 18.91 -8.03
CA ILE A 51 14.89 18.85 -7.23
C ILE A 51 13.90 19.92 -7.72
N LYS A 52 12.60 19.63 -7.63
CA LYS A 52 11.52 20.60 -7.85
C LYS A 52 11.64 21.79 -6.90
N ASP A 53 11.33 23.01 -7.37
CA ASP A 53 11.58 24.27 -6.64
C ASP A 53 10.78 24.45 -5.33
N ARG A 54 9.86 23.53 -5.01
CA ARG A 54 8.96 23.59 -3.85
C ARG A 54 9.00 22.30 -3.02
N PHE A 55 10.19 21.86 -2.64
CA PHE A 55 10.32 20.71 -1.74
C PHE A 55 9.88 21.08 -0.32
N SER A 56 8.74 20.54 0.12
CA SER A 56 8.23 20.64 1.50
C SER A 56 7.86 19.24 2.02
N PRO A 57 8.74 18.59 2.80
CA PRO A 57 8.48 17.28 3.41
C PRO A 57 7.21 17.23 4.27
N GLU A 58 6.77 18.38 4.79
CA GLU A 58 5.61 18.51 5.65
C GLU A 58 4.29 18.30 4.90
N SER A 59 4.30 18.52 3.58
CA SER A 59 3.15 18.29 2.70
C SER A 59 3.02 16.86 2.19
N LEU A 60 4.03 16.02 2.44
CA LEU A 60 4.06 14.65 1.93
C LEU A 60 3.18 13.72 2.79
N PRO A 61 2.53 12.72 2.17
CA PRO A 61 1.65 11.79 2.88
C PRO A 61 2.46 10.92 3.84
N VAL A 62 2.35 11.16 5.15
CA VAL A 62 3.06 10.37 6.16
C VAL A 62 2.39 9.00 6.28
N LEU A 63 3.16 7.94 6.07
CA LEU A 63 2.70 6.56 6.22
C LEU A 63 2.96 6.03 7.63
N SER A 64 4.19 6.20 8.10
CA SER A 64 4.60 5.76 9.44
C SER A 64 5.85 6.49 9.92
N LYS A 65 6.13 6.42 11.23
CA LYS A 65 7.34 6.97 11.85
C LYS A 65 7.96 5.91 12.75
N ALA A 66 9.23 5.56 12.52
CA ALA A 66 9.94 4.58 13.35
C ALA A 66 11.44 4.90 13.40
N TYR A 67 12.06 4.72 14.58
CA TYR A 67 13.51 4.88 14.78
C TYR A 67 14.09 6.23 14.29
N GLY A 68 13.30 7.31 14.38
CA GLY A 68 13.69 8.64 13.89
C GLY A 68 13.65 8.81 12.37
N ILE A 69 13.05 7.85 11.66
CA ILE A 69 12.77 7.89 10.22
C ILE A 69 11.27 8.16 10.05
N THR A 70 10.94 9.09 9.16
CA THR A 70 9.58 9.30 8.66
C THR A 70 9.48 8.61 7.31
N TYR A 71 8.55 7.68 7.17
CA TYR A 71 8.22 7.02 5.91
C TYR A 71 7.01 7.70 5.30
N TYR A 72 7.10 8.03 4.03
CA TYR A 72 6.04 8.64 3.27
C TYR A 72 5.42 7.61 2.33
N GLY A 73 4.09 7.64 2.23
CA GLY A 73 3.33 6.86 1.28
C GLY A 73 3.56 7.34 -0.16
N PRO A 74 2.86 6.76 -1.15
CA PRO A 74 3.03 7.13 -2.55
C PRO A 74 2.79 8.63 -2.79
N HIS A 75 3.74 9.29 -3.42
CA HIS A 75 3.64 10.67 -3.88
C HIS A 75 4.46 10.85 -5.16
N VAL A 76 4.22 11.94 -5.87
CA VAL A 76 5.01 12.32 -7.05
C VAL A 76 6.46 12.57 -6.62
N SER A 77 7.43 12.03 -7.36
CA SER A 77 8.86 12.24 -7.13
C SER A 77 9.22 13.73 -7.06
N MET A 78 10.20 14.06 -6.23
CA MET A 78 10.77 15.39 -6.13
C MET A 78 11.85 15.67 -7.18
N ASN A 79 12.18 14.68 -8.03
CA ASN A 79 13.02 14.89 -9.21
C ASN A 79 12.34 15.88 -10.17
N ARG A 80 13.06 16.92 -10.59
CA ARG A 80 12.56 17.97 -11.50
C ARG A 80 12.16 17.44 -12.87
N PHE A 81 12.74 16.33 -13.30
CA PHE A 81 12.55 15.77 -14.63
C PHE A 81 11.68 14.51 -14.64
N ASP A 82 11.08 14.16 -13.50
CA ASP A 82 10.25 12.97 -13.37
C ASP A 82 9.02 13.24 -12.49
N ASP A 83 7.88 12.69 -12.91
CA ASP A 83 6.60 12.77 -12.22
C ASP A 83 6.09 11.38 -11.81
N GLN A 84 6.95 10.36 -11.81
CA GLN A 84 6.62 9.03 -11.33
C GLN A 84 6.25 9.04 -9.83
N LEU A 85 5.35 8.12 -9.47
CA LEU A 85 5.05 7.82 -8.08
C LEU A 85 6.25 7.14 -7.42
N VAL A 86 6.56 7.59 -6.21
CA VAL A 86 7.64 7.07 -5.36
C VAL A 86 7.13 6.84 -3.94
N LEU A 87 7.77 5.92 -3.25
CA LEU A 87 7.84 5.91 -1.79
C LEU A 87 9.08 6.67 -1.38
N SER A 88 9.04 7.33 -0.22
CA SER A 88 10.23 8.00 0.29
C SER A 88 10.38 7.87 1.79
N ALA A 89 11.60 8.10 2.26
CA ALA A 89 11.92 8.12 3.67
C ALA A 89 12.80 9.32 3.98
N MET A 90 12.57 9.95 5.12
CA MET A 90 13.38 11.05 5.63
C MET A 90 13.88 10.77 7.04
N ARG A 91 15.17 11.03 7.27
CA ARG A 91 15.80 10.91 8.59
C ARG A 91 16.58 12.18 8.94
N LYS A 92 16.40 12.67 10.17
CA LYS A 92 17.24 13.71 10.75
C LYS A 92 18.60 13.14 11.14
N VAL A 93 19.68 13.74 10.64
CA VAL A 93 21.07 13.36 10.97
C VAL A 93 21.53 14.18 12.15
N LYS A 94 22.04 13.49 13.18
CA LYS A 94 22.68 14.15 14.32
C LYS A 94 24.16 14.36 13.99
N LEU A 95 24.59 15.61 13.86
CA LEU A 95 25.99 15.96 13.73
C LEU A 95 26.45 16.70 15.00
N PRO A 96 27.72 16.56 15.43
CA PRO A 96 28.21 17.17 16.67
C PRO A 96 28.04 18.70 16.73
N GLN A 97 28.01 19.38 15.59
CA GLN A 97 28.00 20.85 15.49
C GLN A 97 26.74 21.42 14.86
N ARG A 98 25.78 20.58 14.46
CA ARG A 98 24.53 21.01 13.81
C ARG A 98 23.48 19.92 13.84
N ASP A 99 22.21 20.29 13.89
CA ASP A 99 21.10 19.33 13.93
C ASP A 99 20.11 19.51 12.78
N ASP A 100 20.29 20.46 11.89
CA ASP A 100 19.41 20.83 10.78
C ASP A 100 19.65 20.03 9.48
N VAL A 101 20.22 18.83 9.57
CA VAL A 101 20.56 17.98 8.42
C VAL A 101 19.56 16.85 8.27
N TYR A 102 19.04 16.68 7.06
CA TYR A 102 18.10 15.63 6.71
C TYR A 102 18.62 14.83 5.53
N ILE A 103 18.40 13.51 5.59
CA ILE A 103 18.59 12.61 4.44
C ILE A 103 17.20 12.25 3.96
N TYR A 104 16.93 12.49 2.69
CA TYR A 104 15.71 12.12 1.99
C TYR A 104 16.06 11.15 0.86
N VAL A 105 15.35 10.04 0.79
CA VAL A 105 15.59 8.98 -0.20
C VAL A 105 14.26 8.59 -0.81
N GLU A 106 14.23 8.46 -2.14
CA GLU A 106 13.10 7.97 -2.91
C GLU A 106 13.37 6.58 -3.47
N SER A 107 12.32 5.78 -3.61
CA SER A 107 12.28 4.53 -4.35
C SER A 107 11.07 4.54 -5.26
N GLY A 108 11.23 4.10 -6.51
CA GLY A 108 10.11 3.99 -7.45
C GLY A 108 8.97 3.15 -6.88
N PHE A 109 7.73 3.61 -7.04
CA PHE A 109 6.56 2.94 -6.47
C PHE A 109 6.33 1.56 -7.09
N HIS A 110 6.64 1.39 -8.38
CA HIS A 110 6.52 0.09 -9.07
C HIS A 110 7.26 -1.06 -8.35
N LEU A 111 8.43 -0.79 -7.77
CA LEU A 111 9.18 -1.78 -6.99
C LEU A 111 8.40 -2.24 -5.75
N ALA A 112 7.67 -1.32 -5.11
CA ALA A 112 6.80 -1.67 -3.99
C ALA A 112 5.57 -2.45 -4.47
N GLN A 113 4.99 -2.09 -5.61
CA GLN A 113 3.86 -2.83 -6.21
C GLN A 113 4.23 -4.29 -6.51
N ASP A 114 5.44 -4.53 -7.04
CA ASP A 114 5.96 -5.89 -7.28
C ASP A 114 6.13 -6.70 -5.99
N ILE A 115 6.72 -6.08 -4.95
CA ILE A 115 6.92 -6.72 -3.64
C ILE A 115 5.59 -7.03 -2.95
N LEU A 116 4.59 -6.16 -3.13
CA LEU A 116 3.25 -6.30 -2.56
C LEU A 116 2.35 -7.23 -3.39
N GLY A 117 2.83 -7.74 -4.53
CA GLY A 117 2.09 -8.65 -5.39
C GLY A 117 0.94 -8.00 -6.16
N TYR A 118 0.93 -6.67 -6.30
CA TYR A 118 -0.15 -5.93 -6.99
C TYR A 118 -0.34 -6.39 -8.43
N ASN A 119 0.74 -6.82 -9.08
CA ASN A 119 0.75 -7.26 -10.48
C ASN A 119 0.23 -8.70 -10.69
N GLN A 120 -0.07 -9.46 -9.62
CA GLN A 120 -0.55 -10.84 -9.74
C GLN A 120 -2.03 -10.92 -10.15
N TYR A 121 -2.82 -9.89 -9.85
CA TYR A 121 -4.22 -9.78 -10.28
C TYR A 121 -4.33 -8.81 -11.46
N LYS A 122 -4.73 -9.33 -12.62
CA LYS A 122 -4.89 -8.54 -13.85
C LYS A 122 -5.96 -7.47 -13.67
N GLY A 123 -5.56 -6.20 -13.50
CA GLY A 123 -6.31 -4.96 -13.80
C GLY A 123 -7.62 -4.67 -13.06
N ASP A 124 -8.23 -5.67 -12.42
CA ASP A 124 -9.58 -5.58 -11.84
C ASP A 124 -9.56 -5.34 -10.33
N LEU A 125 -8.36 -5.36 -9.73
CA LEU A 125 -8.11 -5.08 -8.33
C LEU A 125 -7.45 -3.70 -8.22
N SER A 126 -8.04 -2.84 -7.40
CA SER A 126 -7.47 -1.55 -7.05
C SER A 126 -6.91 -1.59 -5.64
N HIS A 127 -5.96 -0.70 -5.34
CA HIS A 127 -5.26 -0.67 -4.07
C HIS A 127 -5.40 0.68 -3.38
N LEU A 128 -5.56 0.60 -2.06
CA LEU A 128 -5.45 1.72 -1.15
C LEU A 128 -4.30 1.45 -0.19
N ILE A 129 -3.67 2.53 0.29
CA ILE A 129 -2.72 2.46 1.40
C ILE A 129 -3.26 3.32 2.52
N LEU A 130 -3.27 2.75 3.73
CA LEU A 130 -3.70 3.41 4.94
C LEU A 130 -2.49 3.72 5.83
N ASP A 131 -2.50 4.89 6.47
CA ASP A 131 -1.58 5.18 7.57
C ASP A 131 -1.95 4.40 8.85
N GLY A 132 -1.18 4.60 9.91
CA GLY A 132 -1.40 3.96 11.21
C GLY A 132 -2.64 4.41 11.98
N GLU A 133 -3.34 5.43 11.49
CA GLU A 133 -4.62 5.90 12.03
C GLU A 133 -5.80 5.41 11.16
N GLY A 134 -5.51 4.71 10.06
CA GLY A 134 -6.50 4.19 9.12
C GLY A 134 -6.95 5.21 8.08
N ASN A 135 -6.26 6.36 7.94
CA ASN A 135 -6.56 7.33 6.89
C ASN A 135 -5.96 6.87 5.57
N ILE A 136 -6.73 7.02 4.49
CA ILE A 136 -6.29 6.70 3.14
C ILE A 136 -5.21 7.71 2.72
N VAL A 137 -3.97 7.26 2.57
CA VAL A 137 -2.84 8.08 2.08
C VAL A 137 -2.57 7.90 0.59
N TYR A 138 -3.12 6.83 -0.01
CA TYR A 138 -3.09 6.57 -1.45
C TYR A 138 -4.33 5.79 -1.88
N SER A 139 -4.86 6.10 -3.06
CA SER A 139 -6.03 5.44 -3.64
C SER A 139 -5.94 5.40 -5.16
N GLU A 140 -6.10 4.22 -5.74
CA GLU A 140 -6.27 4.03 -7.20
C GLU A 140 -7.70 4.31 -7.67
N ILE A 141 -8.65 4.45 -6.74
CA ILE A 141 -10.05 4.75 -7.01
C ILE A 141 -10.53 5.97 -6.19
N PRO A 142 -9.88 7.14 -6.34
CA PRO A 142 -10.16 8.32 -5.51
C PRO A 142 -11.61 8.82 -5.64
N GLU A 143 -12.29 8.51 -6.74
CA GLU A 143 -13.72 8.84 -6.93
C GLU A 143 -14.62 8.11 -5.92
N ALA A 144 -14.27 6.87 -5.54
CA ALA A 144 -15.04 6.06 -4.60
C ALA A 144 -14.47 6.10 -3.17
N MET A 145 -13.14 6.17 -3.01
CA MET A 145 -12.47 6.15 -1.71
C MET A 145 -11.33 7.17 -1.72
N LYS A 146 -11.56 8.32 -1.08
CA LYS A 146 -10.74 9.52 -1.24
C LYS A 146 -9.51 9.50 -0.34
N VAL A 147 -8.40 10.06 -0.83
CA VAL A 147 -7.23 10.35 0.02
C VAL A 147 -7.64 11.32 1.13
N GLY A 148 -7.22 11.05 2.36
CA GLY A 148 -7.57 11.77 3.58
C GLY A 148 -8.83 11.26 4.29
N GLU A 149 -9.63 10.40 3.65
CA GLU A 149 -10.79 9.77 4.30
C GLU A 149 -10.33 8.64 5.23
N ASN A 150 -10.96 8.52 6.40
CA ASN A 150 -10.66 7.42 7.32
C ASN A 150 -11.40 6.15 6.89
N PHE A 151 -10.67 5.07 6.59
CA PHE A 151 -11.25 3.83 6.06
C PHE A 151 -12.22 3.16 7.05
N SER A 152 -12.01 3.32 8.36
CA SER A 152 -12.91 2.76 9.38
C SER A 152 -14.32 3.37 9.35
N SER A 153 -14.49 4.54 8.74
CA SER A 153 -15.82 5.13 8.49
C SER A 153 -16.57 4.43 7.36
N LEU A 154 -15.86 3.72 6.48
CA LEU A 154 -16.40 3.04 5.30
C LEU A 154 -16.73 1.57 5.57
N SER A 155 -16.02 0.96 6.52
CA SER A 155 -16.10 -0.46 6.85
C SER A 155 -16.34 -0.67 8.34
N LYS A 156 -17.17 -1.64 8.72
CA LYS A 156 -17.43 -1.96 10.13
C LYS A 156 -16.19 -2.58 10.82
N GLY A 157 -15.39 -1.74 11.48
CA GLY A 157 -14.43 -2.15 12.51
C GLY A 157 -13.18 -2.89 12.04
N ALA A 158 -12.62 -3.74 12.92
CA ALA A 158 -11.30 -4.37 12.77
C ALA A 158 -11.24 -5.56 11.80
N ALA A 159 -12.27 -5.76 10.96
CA ALA A 159 -12.31 -6.88 10.03
C ALA A 159 -11.14 -6.85 9.03
N SER A 160 -10.72 -8.02 8.57
CA SER A 160 -9.72 -8.21 7.51
C SER A 160 -10.31 -8.17 6.11
N ASP A 161 -11.64 -8.22 6.00
CA ASP A 161 -12.36 -8.15 4.73
C ASP A 161 -13.80 -7.66 4.94
N GLY A 162 -14.45 -7.26 3.86
CA GLY A 162 -15.85 -6.90 3.90
C GLY A 162 -16.34 -6.21 2.64
N ILE A 163 -17.43 -5.44 2.80
CA ILE A 163 -18.02 -4.65 1.72
C ILE A 163 -18.10 -3.19 2.16
N ALA A 164 -17.68 -2.28 1.28
CA ALA A 164 -17.80 -0.83 1.45
C ALA A 164 -18.02 -0.16 0.09
N ARG A 165 -19.03 0.72 -0.02
CA ARG A 165 -19.33 1.50 -1.24
C ARG A 165 -19.38 0.67 -2.53
N ASP A 166 -20.01 -0.51 -2.49
CA ASP A 166 -20.09 -1.46 -3.61
C ASP A 166 -18.77 -2.12 -4.04
N TYR A 167 -17.76 -2.09 -3.16
CA TYR A 167 -16.52 -2.86 -3.32
C TYR A 167 -16.43 -3.94 -2.27
N HIS A 168 -16.02 -5.14 -2.67
CA HIS A 168 -15.42 -6.10 -1.76
C HIS A 168 -13.99 -5.64 -1.48
N TRP A 169 -13.60 -5.66 -0.21
CA TRP A 169 -12.27 -5.24 0.22
C TRP A 169 -11.60 -6.30 1.09
N PHE A 170 -10.28 -6.35 1.02
CA PHE A 170 -9.40 -7.19 1.82
C PHE A 170 -8.27 -6.32 2.35
N ARG A 171 -7.99 -6.39 3.65
CA ARG A 171 -6.97 -5.59 4.33
C ARG A 171 -5.84 -6.48 4.81
N GLN A 172 -4.62 -6.03 4.54
CA GLN A 172 -3.40 -6.61 5.09
C GLN A 172 -2.67 -5.56 5.93
N ASP A 173 -2.50 -5.87 7.21
CA ASP A 173 -1.81 -5.00 8.16
C ASP A 173 -0.29 -5.26 8.15
N SER A 174 0.50 -4.19 8.13
CA SER A 174 1.96 -4.23 8.23
C SER A 174 2.41 -4.21 9.69
N THR A 175 3.59 -4.79 9.96
CA THR A 175 4.26 -4.71 11.28
C THR A 175 4.69 -3.30 11.66
N GLN A 176 4.60 -2.33 10.75
CA GLN A 176 4.98 -0.93 10.93
C GLN A 176 3.77 0.01 11.06
N ASN A 177 2.61 -0.53 11.47
CA ASN A 177 1.40 0.23 11.73
C ASN A 177 0.95 1.05 10.51
N TRP A 178 0.82 0.37 9.37
CA TRP A 178 0.19 0.85 8.14
C TRP A 178 -0.43 -0.35 7.44
N SER A 179 -1.36 -0.13 6.51
CA SER A 179 -2.08 -1.25 5.88
C SER A 179 -2.28 -1.06 4.39
N VAL A 180 -2.34 -2.16 3.65
CA VAL A 180 -2.83 -2.18 2.27
C VAL A 180 -4.26 -2.67 2.27
N VAL A 181 -5.13 -2.01 1.51
CA VAL A 181 -6.47 -2.51 1.22
C VAL A 181 -6.58 -2.77 -0.27
N SER A 182 -6.84 -4.02 -0.65
CA SER A 182 -7.21 -4.39 -2.00
C SER A 182 -8.72 -4.33 -2.13
N VAL A 183 -9.22 -3.70 -3.19
CA VAL A 183 -10.65 -3.49 -3.45
C VAL A 183 -11.02 -3.92 -4.86
N ILE A 184 -12.18 -4.57 -4.99
CA ILE A 184 -12.74 -5.04 -6.25
C ILE A 184 -14.23 -4.71 -6.28
N SER A 185 -14.73 -4.17 -7.40
CA SER A 185 -16.15 -3.84 -7.50
C SER A 185 -17.00 -5.11 -7.34
N GLN A 186 -18.15 -5.00 -6.68
CA GLN A 186 -19.05 -6.14 -6.49
C GLN A 186 -19.45 -6.78 -7.81
N ALA A 187 -19.76 -5.97 -8.83
CA ALA A 187 -20.12 -6.48 -10.16
C ALA A 187 -19.03 -7.40 -10.73
N LYS A 188 -17.77 -6.96 -10.64
CA LYS A 188 -16.63 -7.73 -11.13
C LYS A 188 -16.32 -8.95 -10.28
N TYR A 189 -16.39 -8.81 -8.95
CA TYR A 189 -16.24 -9.93 -8.02
C TYR A 189 -17.25 -11.05 -8.31
N GLN A 190 -18.53 -10.70 -8.52
CA GLN A 190 -19.56 -11.69 -8.87
C GLN A 190 -19.33 -12.30 -10.26
N GLN A 191 -18.86 -11.51 -11.23
CA GLN A 191 -18.50 -12.02 -12.55
C GLN A 191 -17.41 -13.09 -12.45
N GLU A 192 -16.29 -12.80 -11.77
CA GLU A 192 -15.19 -13.75 -11.58
C GLU A 192 -15.68 -15.01 -10.86
N LYS A 193 -16.44 -14.86 -9.77
CA LYS A 193 -17.01 -16.00 -9.03
C LYS A 193 -17.86 -16.90 -9.93
N ASN A 194 -18.73 -16.32 -10.75
CA ASN A 194 -19.60 -17.08 -11.64
C ASN A 194 -18.81 -17.78 -12.76
N GLN A 195 -17.75 -17.15 -13.28
CA GLN A 195 -16.85 -17.76 -14.26
C GLN A 195 -16.13 -18.98 -13.66
N TRP A 196 -15.60 -18.87 -12.44
CA TRP A 196 -14.97 -19.99 -11.74
C TRP A 196 -15.95 -21.14 -11.48
N LEU A 197 -17.17 -20.84 -11.03
CA LEU A 197 -18.20 -21.86 -10.81
C LEU A 197 -18.54 -22.62 -12.10
N LEU A 198 -18.66 -21.92 -13.22
CA LEU A 198 -18.92 -22.54 -14.51
C LEU A 198 -17.76 -23.46 -14.94
N GLN A 199 -16.52 -23.01 -14.79
CA GLN A 199 -15.34 -23.83 -15.12
C GLN A 199 -15.26 -25.10 -14.26
N ILE A 200 -15.47 -24.99 -12.95
CA ILE A 200 -15.49 -26.13 -12.03
C ILE A 200 -16.61 -27.10 -12.43
N LEU A 201 -17.80 -26.58 -12.78
CA LEU A 201 -18.92 -27.41 -13.21
C LEU A 201 -18.62 -28.15 -14.52
N LEU A 202 -18.00 -27.50 -15.50
CA LEU A 202 -17.58 -28.14 -16.76
C LEU A 202 -16.53 -29.24 -16.52
N VAL A 203 -15.56 -28.99 -15.65
CA VAL A 203 -14.55 -29.99 -15.27
C VAL A 203 -15.20 -31.16 -14.55
N ALA A 204 -16.08 -30.91 -13.58
CA ALA A 204 -16.79 -31.96 -12.86
C ALA A 204 -17.63 -32.84 -13.79
N LEU A 205 -18.30 -32.24 -14.79
CA LEU A 205 -19.06 -32.97 -15.81
C LEU A 205 -18.16 -33.76 -16.77
N PHE A 206 -16.93 -33.31 -17.03
CA PHE A 206 -15.98 -34.04 -17.88
C PHE A 206 -15.44 -35.32 -17.21
N PHE A 207 -15.40 -35.35 -15.87
CA PHE A 207 -14.95 -36.51 -15.09
C PHE A 207 -16.09 -37.47 -14.68
N LEU A 208 -17.30 -37.25 -15.21
CA LEU A 208 -18.51 -38.04 -14.96
C LEU A 208 -18.83 -38.92 -16.18
#